data_AF-A0A378WF23-F1
#
_entry.id   AF-A0A378WF23-F1
#
_cell.length_a   1.000
_cell.length_b   1.000
_cell.length_c   1.000
_cell.angle_alpha   90.00
_cell.angle_beta   90.00
_cell.angle_gamma   90.00
#
_symmetry.space_group_name_H-M   'P 1'
#
loop_
_entity.id
_entity.type
_entity.pdbx_description
1 polymer ?
#
loop_
_entity_poly.entity_id
_entity_poly.type
_entity_poly.pdbx_seq_one_letter_code
_entity_poly.pdbx_strand_id
1 'polypeptide(L)'
;MPAGEAGPAPLEPQHIPAFSDDDQPDSSIRTAYWGGVALIEAGWTLRGLDYEPAFGVTVAAESPNHRMVMATYNTTDVFAAETQRCGAGQLQRHFTENLAAAVAGREHAEALTRLDQLRLLLQAYAGPAVRPELRGHDVPGIAHCAQPRRAMRACFWLLCTLECGYHWKLSNIGEDVAHGGFIADIPDEPLAIYPRGMRPDGSDAGLLAHTLAALTNAEMARMVHLHEWHRSFSGHGSALHS
;
A
#
# COMPACT_ATOMS: atom_id res chain seq x y z
N MET A 1 -43.31 16.77 6.66
CA MET A 1 -42.76 15.60 7.39
C MET A 1 -41.65 15.05 6.51
N PRO A 2 -40.36 15.28 6.84
CA PRO A 2 -39.27 14.88 5.96
C PRO A 2 -39.12 13.35 6.00
N ALA A 3 -38.91 12.76 4.82
CA ALA A 3 -38.56 11.36 4.65
C ALA A 3 -37.24 11.10 5.38
N GLY A 4 -37.23 10.12 6.27
CA GLY A 4 -36.01 9.66 6.92
C GLY A 4 -35.06 9.13 5.87
N GLU A 5 -33.84 9.67 5.86
CA GLU A 5 -32.70 9.07 5.17
C GLU A 5 -32.52 7.66 5.75
N ALA A 6 -32.86 6.65 4.94
CA ALA A 6 -32.45 5.29 5.21
C ALA A 6 -30.93 5.24 5.13
N GLY A 7 -30.27 5.00 6.27
CA GLY A 7 -28.87 4.63 6.29
C GLY A 7 -28.62 3.40 5.40
N PRO A 8 -27.39 3.19 4.91
CA PRO A 8 -27.10 2.06 4.03
C PRO A 8 -27.54 0.75 4.69
N ALA A 9 -28.33 -0.04 3.97
CA ALA A 9 -28.83 -1.32 4.44
C ALA A 9 -27.66 -2.21 4.88
N PRO A 10 -27.76 -2.93 6.00
CA PRO A 10 -26.73 -3.89 6.38
C PRO A 10 -26.62 -4.92 5.26
N LEU A 11 -25.42 -5.07 4.70
CA LEU A 11 -25.11 -6.10 3.70
C LEU A 11 -25.41 -7.45 4.37
N GLU A 12 -26.49 -8.14 3.96
CA GLU A 12 -26.69 -9.52 4.37
C GLU A 12 -25.45 -10.34 3.96
N PRO A 13 -24.90 -11.18 4.84
CA PRO A 13 -23.64 -11.87 4.58
C PRO A 13 -23.81 -12.89 3.45
N GLN A 14 -23.47 -12.44 2.24
CA GLN A 14 -23.59 -13.19 0.98
C GLN A 14 -22.73 -14.47 1.02
N HIS A 15 -23.18 -15.52 0.32
CA HIS A 15 -22.46 -16.81 0.24
C HIS A 15 -21.10 -16.63 -0.42
N ILE A 16 -20.06 -17.25 0.14
CA ILE A 16 -18.74 -17.27 -0.49
C ILE A 16 -18.74 -18.38 -1.57
N PRO A 17 -18.46 -18.06 -2.85
CA PRO A 17 -18.57 -19.04 -3.95
C PRO A 17 -17.66 -20.27 -3.82
N ALA A 18 -16.59 -20.17 -3.03
CA ALA A 18 -15.63 -21.26 -2.81
C ALA A 18 -16.17 -22.39 -1.90
N PHE A 19 -17.30 -22.18 -1.23
CA PHE A 19 -17.88 -23.12 -0.27
C PHE A 19 -19.26 -23.59 -0.73
N SER A 20 -19.61 -24.84 -0.38
CA SER A 20 -20.98 -25.32 -0.48
C SER A 20 -21.88 -24.59 0.52
N ASP A 21 -23.21 -24.70 0.39
CA ASP A 21 -24.15 -24.05 1.31
C ASP A 21 -23.99 -24.55 2.76
N ASP A 22 -23.66 -25.83 2.93
CA ASP A 22 -23.47 -26.47 4.24
C ASP A 22 -22.09 -26.17 4.86
N ASP A 23 -21.12 -25.75 4.04
CA ASP A 23 -19.73 -25.46 4.48
C ASP A 23 -19.45 -23.95 4.62
N GLN A 24 -20.48 -23.10 4.55
CA GLN A 24 -20.29 -21.66 4.63
C GLN A 24 -19.66 -21.26 5.98
N PRO A 25 -18.59 -20.45 5.96
CA PRO A 25 -18.04 -19.87 7.19
C PRO A 25 -19.09 -19.06 7.94
N ASP A 26 -18.85 -18.80 9.23
CA ASP A 26 -19.75 -17.98 10.03
C ASP A 26 -19.96 -16.57 9.43
N SER A 27 -21.09 -15.94 9.76
CA SER A 27 -21.51 -14.69 9.13
C SER A 27 -20.48 -13.57 9.25
N SER A 28 -19.69 -13.53 10.32
CA SER A 28 -18.67 -12.49 10.51
C SER A 28 -17.52 -12.63 9.51
N ILE A 29 -17.10 -13.87 9.23
CA ILE A 29 -16.09 -14.16 8.20
C ILE A 29 -16.63 -13.87 6.80
N ARG A 30 -17.90 -14.18 6.53
CA ARG A 30 -18.52 -13.84 5.24
C ARG A 30 -18.60 -12.32 5.01
N THR A 31 -19.00 -11.56 6.02
CA THR A 31 -19.01 -10.10 5.96
C THR A 31 -17.60 -9.55 5.73
N ALA A 32 -16.59 -10.07 6.44
CA ALA A 32 -15.20 -9.67 6.23
C ALA A 32 -14.72 -10.00 4.82
N TYR A 33 -15.02 -11.20 4.29
CA TYR A 33 -14.70 -11.59 2.91
C TYR A 33 -15.27 -10.61 1.88
N TRP A 34 -16.55 -10.30 1.94
CA TRP A 34 -17.16 -9.39 0.99
C TRP A 34 -16.69 -7.94 1.14
N GLY A 35 -16.35 -7.51 2.36
CA GLY A 35 -15.64 -6.25 2.57
C GLY A 35 -14.26 -6.22 1.88
N GLY A 36 -13.53 -7.34 1.93
CA GLY A 36 -12.24 -7.47 1.25
C GLY A 36 -12.37 -7.51 -0.28
N VAL A 37 -13.39 -8.19 -0.80
CA VAL A 37 -13.72 -8.19 -2.24
C VAL A 37 -14.05 -6.77 -2.72
N ALA A 38 -14.90 -6.04 -2.00
CA ALA A 38 -15.23 -4.66 -2.35
C ALA A 38 -13.99 -3.74 -2.36
N LEU A 39 -13.04 -3.99 -1.45
CA LEU A 39 -11.77 -3.27 -1.40
C LEU A 39 -10.91 -3.57 -2.65
N ILE A 40 -10.80 -4.84 -3.02
CA ILE A 40 -10.07 -5.30 -4.22
C ILE A 40 -10.72 -4.72 -5.50
N GLU A 41 -12.04 -4.75 -5.60
CA GLU A 41 -12.79 -4.19 -6.74
C GLU A 41 -12.66 -2.67 -6.85
N ALA A 42 -12.47 -1.99 -5.72
CA ALA A 42 -12.14 -0.57 -5.67
C ALA A 42 -10.66 -0.28 -6.04
N GLY A 43 -9.90 -1.29 -6.48
CA GLY A 43 -8.52 -1.16 -6.95
C GLY A 43 -7.45 -1.26 -5.86
N TRP A 44 -7.83 -1.62 -4.63
CA TRP A 44 -6.85 -1.79 -3.55
C TRP A 44 -6.18 -3.16 -3.61
N THR A 45 -4.92 -3.21 -3.20
CA THR A 45 -4.19 -4.48 -3.06
C THR A 45 -3.94 -4.81 -1.60
N LEU A 46 -4.48 -5.92 -1.10
CA LEU A 46 -4.20 -6.40 0.24
C LEU A 46 -2.77 -6.95 0.35
N ARG A 47 -2.01 -6.44 1.32
CA ARG A 47 -0.61 -6.80 1.54
C ARG A 47 -0.42 -7.63 2.82
N GLY A 48 -1.24 -7.40 3.84
CA GLY A 48 -1.17 -8.15 5.08
C GLY A 48 -2.41 -7.98 5.96
N LEU A 49 -2.74 -9.04 6.68
CA LEU A 49 -3.71 -9.06 7.77
C LEU A 49 -2.98 -9.59 9.00
N ASP A 50 -3.06 -8.87 10.12
CA ASP A 50 -2.42 -9.25 11.36
C ASP A 50 -3.41 -9.07 12.53
N TYR A 51 -3.20 -9.84 13.59
CA TYR A 51 -3.97 -9.74 14.82
C TYR A 51 -3.07 -9.94 16.03
N GLU A 52 -3.05 -8.94 16.90
CA GLU A 52 -2.36 -9.00 18.18
C GLU A 52 -3.37 -8.63 19.28
N PRO A 53 -3.65 -9.51 20.25
CA PRO A 53 -4.62 -9.25 21.32
C PRO A 53 -4.49 -7.90 22.01
N ALA A 54 -3.26 -7.38 22.14
CA ALA A 54 -3.01 -6.06 22.74
C ALA A 54 -3.33 -4.87 21.81
N PHE A 55 -3.26 -5.04 20.50
CA PHE A 55 -3.37 -3.95 19.50
C PHE A 55 -4.58 -4.08 18.56
N GLY A 56 -5.25 -5.23 18.57
CA GLY A 56 -6.38 -5.55 17.70
C GLY A 56 -5.96 -6.05 16.32
N VAL A 57 -6.80 -5.79 15.31
CA VAL A 57 -6.55 -6.20 13.92
C VAL A 57 -5.85 -5.08 13.19
N THR A 58 -4.78 -5.43 12.47
CA THR A 58 -4.10 -4.52 11.56
C THR A 58 -4.24 -5.01 10.12
N VAL A 59 -4.65 -4.11 9.24
CA VAL A 59 -4.76 -4.31 7.79
C VAL A 59 -3.74 -3.44 7.08
N ALA A 60 -2.84 -4.09 6.35
CA ALA A 60 -1.94 -3.44 5.40
C ALA A 60 -2.52 -3.57 4.00
N ALA A 61 -2.87 -2.45 3.38
CA ALA A 61 -3.39 -2.40 2.02
C ALA A 61 -2.72 -1.28 1.23
N GLU A 62 -2.46 -1.53 -0.04
CA GLU A 62 -1.99 -0.54 -0.98
C GLU A 62 -3.18 0.09 -1.70
N SER A 63 -3.25 1.42 -1.69
CA SER A 63 -4.29 2.20 -2.36
C SER A 63 -4.21 2.03 -3.88
N PRO A 64 -5.28 2.39 -4.62
CA PRO A 64 -5.23 2.45 -6.09
C PRO A 64 -4.13 3.37 -6.63
N ASN A 65 -3.68 4.33 -5.81
CA ASN A 65 -2.59 5.25 -6.13
C ASN A 65 -1.23 4.74 -5.64
N HIS A 66 -1.11 3.45 -5.31
CA HIS A 66 0.13 2.77 -4.90
C HIS A 66 0.72 3.20 -3.54
N ARG A 67 -0.08 3.85 -2.70
CA ARG A 67 0.34 4.21 -1.34
C ARG A 67 0.02 3.07 -0.38
N MET A 68 1.00 2.67 0.44
CA MET A 68 0.73 1.78 1.57
C MET A 68 -0.08 2.49 2.65
N VAL A 69 -1.17 1.87 3.07
CA VAL A 69 -2.03 2.34 4.15
C VAL A 69 -2.21 1.23 5.18
N MET A 70 -1.86 1.56 6.42
CA MET A 70 -2.04 0.69 7.58
C MET A 70 -3.26 1.16 8.36
N ALA A 71 -4.27 0.29 8.50
CA ALA A 71 -5.43 0.53 9.35
C ALA A 71 -5.41 -0.45 10.51
N THR A 72 -5.39 0.09 11.74
CA THR A 72 -5.52 -0.73 12.95
C THR A 72 -6.84 -0.44 13.60
N TYR A 73 -7.57 -1.49 13.97
CA TYR A 73 -8.77 -1.39 14.79
C TYR A 73 -8.52 -2.09 16.11
N ASN A 74 -8.53 -1.30 17.19
CA ASN A 74 -8.44 -1.80 18.54
C ASN A 74 -9.84 -1.82 19.18
N THR A 75 -10.30 -2.99 19.63
CA THR A 75 -11.57 -3.15 20.35
C THR A 75 -11.55 -2.57 21.76
N THR A 76 -10.38 -2.28 22.34
CA THR A 76 -10.26 -1.75 23.72
C THR A 76 -10.00 -0.25 23.80
N ASP A 77 -9.70 0.42 22.68
CA ASP A 77 -9.30 1.84 22.71
C ASP A 77 -10.05 2.70 21.68
N VAL A 78 -11.11 3.35 22.14
CA VAL A 78 -11.93 4.30 21.37
C VAL A 78 -11.11 5.55 20.99
N PHE A 79 -9.94 5.79 21.59
CA PHE A 79 -9.09 6.96 21.35
C PHE A 79 -8.03 6.78 20.25
N ALA A 80 -7.75 5.55 19.79
CA ALA A 80 -6.79 5.31 18.71
C ALA A 80 -7.33 5.66 17.29
N ALA A 81 -8.60 6.06 17.20
CA ALA A 81 -9.24 6.48 15.95
C ALA A 81 -8.65 7.76 15.33
N GLU A 82 -7.78 8.50 16.05
CA GLU A 82 -7.25 9.78 15.58
C GLU A 82 -5.97 9.67 14.72
N THR A 83 -5.25 8.54 14.77
CA THR A 83 -4.17 8.23 13.80
C THR A 83 -4.72 7.82 12.43
N GLN A 84 -6.05 7.68 12.34
CA GLN A 84 -6.83 7.20 11.19
C GLN A 84 -7.29 8.34 10.25
N ARG A 85 -6.55 9.46 10.20
CA ARG A 85 -6.88 10.65 9.37
C ARG A 85 -6.09 10.75 8.05
N CYS A 86 -5.30 9.75 7.67
CA CYS A 86 -4.67 9.74 6.35
C CYS A 86 -5.51 8.92 5.37
N GLY A 87 -6.42 9.56 4.64
CA GLY A 87 -6.89 9.19 3.29
C GLY A 87 -7.43 7.78 3.03
N ALA A 88 -7.49 6.89 4.03
CA ALA A 88 -8.04 5.55 3.91
C ALA A 88 -9.53 5.69 3.61
N GLY A 89 -9.93 5.42 2.37
CA GLY A 89 -11.32 5.48 1.96
C GLY A 89 -12.21 4.72 2.96
N GLN A 90 -13.44 5.18 3.16
CA GLN A 90 -14.41 4.59 4.10
C GLN A 90 -14.47 3.05 3.99
N LEU A 91 -14.21 2.49 2.81
CA LEU A 91 -14.07 1.07 2.53
C LEU A 91 -12.97 0.35 3.35
N GLN A 92 -11.76 0.89 3.45
CA GLN A 92 -10.68 0.26 4.21
C GLN A 92 -10.98 0.22 5.71
N ARG A 93 -11.54 1.31 6.23
CA ARG A 93 -11.99 1.37 7.62
C ARG A 93 -13.07 0.32 7.87
N HIS A 94 -14.10 0.28 7.02
CA HIS A 94 -15.20 -0.66 7.16
C HIS A 94 -14.73 -2.12 7.09
N PHE A 95 -13.81 -2.44 6.17
CA PHE A 95 -13.19 -3.76 6.09
C PHE A 95 -12.41 -4.12 7.37
N THR A 96 -11.63 -3.18 7.91
CA THR A 96 -10.87 -3.39 9.16
C THR A 96 -11.79 -3.62 10.36
N GLU A 97 -12.90 -2.89 10.44
CA GLU A 97 -13.94 -3.07 11.48
C GLU A 97 -14.60 -4.46 11.38
N ASN A 98 -14.95 -4.88 10.16
CA ASN A 98 -15.55 -6.20 9.93
C ASN A 98 -14.58 -7.35 10.27
N LEU A 99 -13.29 -7.17 9.96
CA LEU A 99 -12.23 -8.11 10.37
C LEU A 99 -12.11 -8.21 11.89
N ALA A 100 -12.12 -7.09 12.59
CA ALA A 100 -12.08 -7.07 14.05
C ALA A 100 -13.27 -7.80 14.66
N ALA A 101 -14.47 -7.60 14.12
CA ALA A 101 -15.66 -8.34 14.53
C ALA A 101 -15.52 -9.85 14.31
N ALA A 102 -14.85 -10.28 13.23
CA ALA A 102 -14.67 -11.69 12.89
C ALA A 102 -13.72 -12.46 13.82
N VAL A 103 -12.81 -11.74 14.50
CA VAL A 103 -11.85 -12.32 15.46
C VAL A 103 -12.14 -11.94 16.92
N ALA A 104 -13.17 -11.14 17.18
CA ALA A 104 -13.50 -10.67 18.51
C ALA A 104 -13.82 -11.84 19.48
N GLY A 105 -13.22 -11.79 20.67
CA GLY A 105 -13.44 -12.80 21.73
C GLY A 105 -12.87 -14.19 21.42
N ARG A 106 -12.07 -14.33 20.37
CA ARG A 106 -11.40 -15.58 20.00
C ARG A 106 -10.03 -15.69 20.66
N GLU A 107 -9.57 -16.92 20.85
CA GLU A 107 -8.17 -17.15 21.23
C GLU A 107 -7.23 -16.75 20.09
N HIS A 108 -6.03 -16.27 20.43
CA HIS A 108 -5.08 -15.72 19.46
C HIS A 108 -4.75 -16.68 18.31
N ALA A 109 -4.51 -17.97 18.61
CA ALA A 109 -4.22 -18.97 17.57
C ALA A 109 -5.40 -19.21 16.62
N GLU A 110 -6.63 -19.18 17.14
CA GLU A 110 -7.85 -19.32 16.32
C GLU A 110 -8.03 -18.08 15.43
N ALA A 111 -7.84 -16.88 15.98
CA ALA A 111 -7.92 -15.62 15.25
C ALA A 111 -6.92 -15.59 14.08
N LEU A 112 -5.65 -15.95 14.32
CA LEU A 112 -4.63 -16.02 13.27
C LEU A 112 -4.97 -17.04 12.18
N THR A 113 -5.50 -18.21 12.55
CA THR A 113 -5.91 -19.23 11.58
C THR A 113 -7.02 -18.71 10.65
N ARG A 114 -8.02 -18.03 11.22
CA ARG A 114 -9.11 -17.43 10.43
C ARG A 114 -8.61 -16.32 9.51
N LEU A 115 -7.71 -15.46 10.00
CA LEU A 115 -7.12 -14.40 9.17
C LEU A 115 -6.31 -14.98 8.01
N ASP A 116 -5.56 -16.06 8.22
CA ASP A 116 -4.81 -16.69 7.13
C ASP A 116 -5.74 -17.35 6.11
N GLN A 117 -6.80 -18.03 6.55
CA GLN A 117 -7.84 -18.57 5.66
C GLN A 117 -8.49 -17.47 4.82
N LEU A 118 -8.89 -16.37 5.45
CA LEU A 118 -9.48 -15.23 4.76
C LEU A 118 -8.49 -14.59 3.78
N ARG A 119 -7.23 -14.45 4.17
CA ARG A 119 -6.16 -13.96 3.30
C ARG A 119 -6.01 -14.83 2.06
N LEU A 120 -6.03 -16.15 2.20
CA LEU A 120 -5.95 -17.09 1.07
C LEU A 120 -7.14 -16.95 0.13
N LEU A 121 -8.36 -16.82 0.66
CA LEU A 121 -9.57 -16.60 -0.15
C LEU A 121 -9.50 -15.29 -0.94
N LEU A 122 -9.08 -14.21 -0.29
CA LEU A 122 -8.96 -12.89 -0.92
C LEU A 122 -7.81 -12.86 -1.95
N GLN A 123 -6.72 -13.59 -1.71
CA GLN A 123 -5.65 -13.77 -2.70
C GLN A 123 -6.12 -14.59 -3.91
N ALA A 124 -6.91 -15.63 -3.69
CA ALA A 124 -7.50 -16.41 -4.78
C ALA A 124 -8.45 -15.55 -5.63
N TYR A 125 -9.19 -14.64 -4.99
CA TYR A 125 -10.06 -13.67 -5.67
C TYR A 125 -9.26 -12.63 -6.47
N ALA A 126 -8.28 -11.98 -5.84
CA ALA A 126 -7.48 -10.91 -6.45
C ALA A 126 -6.57 -11.41 -7.58
N GLY A 127 -6.21 -12.70 -7.58
CA GLY A 127 -5.23 -13.26 -8.50
C GLY A 127 -3.77 -13.01 -8.05
N PRO A 128 -2.79 -13.39 -8.89
CA PRO A 128 -1.38 -13.35 -8.51
C PRO A 128 -0.92 -11.93 -8.20
N ALA A 129 -0.43 -11.71 -6.97
CA ALA A 129 0.15 -10.44 -6.57
C ALA A 129 1.42 -10.15 -7.37
N VAL A 130 1.40 -9.06 -8.14
CA VAL A 130 2.60 -8.55 -8.81
C VAL A 130 3.51 -7.99 -7.72
N ARG A 131 4.65 -8.66 -7.49
CA ARG A 131 5.71 -8.09 -6.65
C ARG A 131 6.50 -7.11 -7.49
N PRO A 132 6.88 -5.96 -6.92
CA PRO A 132 7.78 -5.08 -7.63
C PRO A 132 9.12 -5.79 -7.79
N GLU A 133 9.51 -6.05 -9.03
CA GLU A 133 10.83 -6.56 -9.33
C GLU A 133 11.85 -5.47 -9.01
N LEU A 134 12.87 -5.79 -8.21
CA LEU A 134 14.06 -4.96 -8.06
C LEU A 134 14.76 -4.88 -9.42
N ARG A 135 14.41 -3.86 -10.19
CA ARG A 135 14.98 -3.56 -11.50
C ARG A 135 16.46 -3.22 -11.33
N GLY A 136 17.31 -4.23 -11.49
CA GLY A 136 18.76 -4.10 -11.48
C GLY A 136 19.34 -3.79 -12.87
N HIS A 137 18.47 -3.53 -13.85
CA HIS A 137 18.83 -3.28 -15.24
C HIS A 137 19.76 -2.07 -15.37
N ASP A 138 20.55 -2.08 -16.44
CA ASP A 138 21.43 -0.99 -16.79
C ASP A 138 20.63 0.30 -17.01
N VAL A 139 21.16 1.42 -16.53
CA VAL A 139 20.56 2.73 -16.72
C VAL A 139 20.82 3.16 -18.17
N PRO A 140 19.77 3.51 -18.94
CA PRO A 140 19.93 3.96 -20.33
C PRO A 140 20.83 5.19 -20.42
N GLY A 141 21.61 5.30 -21.52
CA GLY A 141 22.51 6.43 -21.75
C GLY A 141 23.84 6.38 -21.00
N ILE A 142 24.05 5.38 -20.12
CA ILE A 142 25.34 5.14 -19.46
C ILE A 142 26.03 3.93 -20.08
N ALA A 143 27.30 4.07 -20.44
CA ALA A 143 28.10 2.95 -20.94
C ALA A 143 28.17 1.81 -19.92
N HIS A 144 28.18 0.55 -20.38
CA HIS A 144 28.13 -0.63 -19.52
C HIS A 144 29.23 -0.63 -18.43
N CYS A 145 30.46 -0.24 -18.77
CA CYS A 145 31.59 -0.14 -17.83
C CYS A 145 31.47 1.01 -16.81
N ALA A 146 30.57 1.96 -17.05
CA ALA A 146 30.33 3.13 -16.20
C ALA A 146 29.01 3.03 -15.42
N GLN A 147 28.32 1.88 -15.53
CA GLN A 147 27.04 1.65 -14.86
C GLN A 147 27.18 1.84 -13.35
N PRO A 148 26.26 2.58 -12.70
CA PRO A 148 26.23 2.67 -11.26
C PRO A 148 26.07 1.30 -10.62
N ARG A 149 26.48 1.13 -9.36
CA ARG A 149 26.26 -0.12 -8.65
C ARG A 149 24.76 -0.43 -8.51
N ARG A 150 24.45 -1.71 -8.24
CA ARG A 150 23.08 -2.25 -8.21
C ARG A 150 22.10 -1.43 -7.36
N ALA A 151 22.50 -0.96 -6.18
CA ALA A 151 21.62 -0.19 -5.31
C ALA A 151 21.19 1.15 -5.94
N MET A 152 22.11 1.87 -6.58
CA MET A 152 21.77 3.13 -7.26
C MET A 152 20.87 2.88 -8.46
N ARG A 153 21.09 1.80 -9.22
CA ARG A 153 20.21 1.42 -10.32
C ARG A 153 18.80 1.05 -9.84
N ALA A 154 18.72 0.32 -8.72
CA ALA A 154 17.44 0.00 -8.09
C ALA A 154 16.70 1.28 -7.67
N CYS A 155 17.37 2.23 -7.00
CA CYS A 155 16.78 3.53 -6.66
C CYS A 155 16.32 4.29 -7.90
N PHE A 156 17.14 4.35 -8.96
CA PHE A 156 16.78 5.00 -10.22
C PHE A 156 15.49 4.42 -10.83
N TRP A 157 15.41 3.09 -10.94
CA TRP A 157 14.23 2.46 -11.52
C TRP A 157 12.99 2.55 -10.64
N LEU A 158 13.14 2.55 -9.31
CA LEU A 158 12.03 2.80 -8.40
C LEU A 158 11.53 4.24 -8.54
N LEU A 159 12.42 5.23 -8.63
CA LEU A 159 12.05 6.62 -8.93
C LEU A 159 11.25 6.72 -10.24
N CYS A 160 11.74 6.10 -11.31
CA CYS A 160 11.02 6.05 -12.60
C CYS A 160 9.67 5.34 -12.48
N THR A 161 9.56 4.30 -11.65
CA THR A 161 8.29 3.58 -11.46
C THR A 161 7.27 4.47 -10.76
N LEU A 162 7.67 5.16 -9.68
CA LEU A 162 6.79 6.08 -8.96
C LEU A 162 6.36 7.26 -9.84
N GLU A 163 7.29 7.89 -10.57
CA GLU A 163 6.96 9.08 -11.37
C GLU A 163 6.29 8.77 -12.72
N CYS A 164 6.80 7.78 -13.46
CA CYS A 164 6.29 7.48 -14.80
C CYS A 164 5.20 6.42 -14.80
N GLY A 165 5.25 5.47 -13.85
CA GLY A 165 4.25 4.42 -13.70
C GLY A 165 3.06 4.85 -12.87
N TYR A 166 3.30 5.47 -11.70
CA TYR A 166 2.23 5.86 -10.76
C TYR A 166 1.87 7.34 -10.83
N HIS A 167 2.57 8.13 -11.67
CA HIS A 167 2.34 9.57 -11.84
C HIS A 167 2.51 10.40 -10.56
N TRP A 168 3.33 9.92 -9.61
CA TRP A 168 3.70 10.67 -8.42
C TRP A 168 4.66 11.81 -8.79
N LYS A 169 4.66 12.88 -7.99
CA LYS A 169 5.70 13.90 -8.04
C LYS A 169 6.59 13.76 -6.82
N LEU A 170 7.88 13.50 -7.05
CA LEU A 170 8.85 13.33 -6.00
C LEU A 170 9.69 14.60 -5.82
N SER A 171 9.96 14.97 -4.58
CA SER A 171 10.81 16.11 -4.22
C SER A 171 11.69 15.82 -3.01
N ASN A 172 12.65 16.70 -2.76
CA ASN A 172 13.51 16.69 -1.56
C ASN A 172 14.23 15.35 -1.33
N ILE A 173 14.66 14.71 -2.42
CA ILE A 173 15.30 13.40 -2.38
C ILE A 173 16.70 13.52 -1.74
N GLY A 174 16.93 12.77 -0.67
CA GLY A 174 18.18 12.79 0.09
C GLY A 174 18.31 13.98 1.04
N GLU A 175 17.30 14.86 1.13
CA GLU A 175 17.36 16.08 1.93
C GLU A 175 16.89 15.88 3.38
N ASP A 176 17.37 16.73 4.28
CA ASP A 176 17.07 16.67 5.72
C ASP A 176 15.57 16.85 6.04
N VAL A 177 14.84 17.64 5.24
CA VAL A 177 13.38 17.83 5.38
C VAL A 177 12.60 16.52 5.19
N ALA A 178 13.18 15.57 4.45
CA ALA A 178 12.65 14.22 4.27
C ALA A 178 13.39 13.19 5.13
N HIS A 179 14.17 13.63 6.13
CA HIS A 179 15.06 12.79 6.93
C HIS A 179 16.00 11.92 6.07
N GLY A 180 16.57 12.52 5.01
CA GLY A 180 17.44 11.87 4.03
C GLY A 180 16.71 10.96 3.02
N GLY A 181 15.38 10.91 3.09
CA GLY A 181 14.51 10.09 2.24
C GLY A 181 13.96 10.88 1.06
N PHE A 182 12.64 10.90 0.87
CA PHE A 182 11.99 11.77 -0.13
C PHE A 182 10.57 12.18 0.29
N ILE A 183 10.04 13.21 -0.37
CA ILE A 183 8.66 13.65 -0.25
C ILE A 183 7.92 13.28 -1.54
N ALA A 184 6.70 12.78 -1.40
CA ALA A 184 5.84 12.37 -2.50
C ALA A 184 4.51 13.14 -2.47
N ASP A 185 4.21 13.81 -3.58
CA ASP A 185 2.88 14.30 -3.94
C ASP A 185 2.19 13.22 -4.78
N ILE A 186 1.22 12.57 -4.14
CA ILE A 186 0.49 11.40 -4.64
C ILE A 186 -0.89 11.90 -5.11
N PRO A 187 -1.35 11.55 -6.33
CA PRO A 187 -2.64 12.01 -6.83
C PRO A 187 -3.77 11.77 -5.84
N ASP A 188 -4.60 12.79 -5.61
CA ASP A 188 -5.77 12.77 -4.72
C ASP A 188 -5.48 12.34 -3.26
N GLU A 189 -4.22 12.38 -2.85
CA GLU A 189 -3.77 11.96 -1.53
C GLU A 189 -2.95 13.06 -0.82
N PRO A 190 -2.96 13.11 0.53
CA PRO A 190 -2.10 14.02 1.25
C PRO A 190 -0.62 13.75 0.97
N LEU A 191 0.17 14.83 0.92
CA LEU A 191 1.63 14.79 0.81
C LEU A 191 2.23 13.80 1.82
N ALA A 192 3.09 12.91 1.34
CA ALA A 192 3.67 11.83 2.13
C ALA A 192 5.19 11.99 2.25
N ILE A 193 5.72 11.74 3.45
CA ILE A 193 7.16 11.76 3.72
C ILE A 193 7.63 10.32 3.92
N TYR A 194 8.62 9.91 3.14
CA TYR A 194 9.22 8.58 3.19
C TYR A 194 10.67 8.69 3.69
N PRO A 195 10.93 8.48 4.99
CA PRO A 195 12.25 8.71 5.59
C PRO A 195 13.28 7.66 5.16
N ARG A 196 14.56 8.05 5.13
CA ARG A 196 15.65 7.15 4.73
C ARG A 196 15.74 5.94 5.65
N GLY A 197 15.87 4.76 5.06
CA GLY A 197 15.99 3.51 5.82
C GLY A 197 14.70 3.06 6.48
N MET A 198 13.55 3.65 6.11
CA MET A 198 12.23 3.12 6.43
C MET A 198 12.21 1.60 6.20
N ARG A 199 11.58 0.87 7.12
CA ARG A 199 11.39 -0.58 6.95
C ARG A 199 10.52 -0.80 5.70
N PRO A 200 10.89 -1.72 4.79
CA PRO A 200 10.05 -2.02 3.65
C PRO A 200 8.65 -2.42 4.10
N ASP A 201 7.65 -1.71 3.60
CA ASP A 201 6.23 -1.96 3.88
C ASP A 201 5.54 -2.78 2.78
N GLY A 202 6.30 -3.15 1.74
CA GLY A 202 5.82 -3.90 0.58
C GLY A 202 5.49 -3.02 -0.63
N SER A 203 5.49 -1.69 -0.49
CA SER A 203 5.34 -0.74 -1.60
C SER A 203 6.69 -0.39 -2.25
N ASP A 204 6.65 0.09 -3.49
CA ASP A 204 7.83 0.62 -4.19
C ASP A 204 8.42 1.84 -3.48
N ALA A 205 7.57 2.68 -2.89
CA ALA A 205 7.98 3.86 -2.15
C ALA A 205 8.76 3.49 -0.88
N GLY A 206 8.25 2.53 -0.11
CA GLY A 206 8.95 1.99 1.06
C GLY A 206 10.25 1.29 0.68
N LEU A 207 10.26 0.54 -0.42
CA LEU A 207 11.47 -0.11 -0.94
C LEU A 207 12.52 0.92 -1.40
N LEU A 208 12.11 2.02 -2.06
CA LEU A 208 13.00 3.11 -2.43
C LEU A 208 13.63 3.73 -1.20
N ALA A 209 12.80 4.16 -0.23
CA ALA A 209 13.24 4.77 1.02
C ALA A 209 14.22 3.88 1.79
N HIS A 210 13.95 2.57 1.83
CA HIS A 210 14.85 1.59 2.39
C HIS A 210 16.18 1.53 1.64
N THR A 211 16.14 1.41 0.30
CA THR A 211 17.33 1.26 -0.54
C THR A 211 18.22 2.51 -0.52
N LEU A 212 17.64 3.70 -0.33
CA LEU A 212 18.39 4.95 -0.13
C LEU A 212 19.33 4.89 1.09
N ALA A 213 19.02 4.07 2.12
CA ALA A 213 19.91 3.86 3.25
C ALA A 213 21.29 3.34 2.82
N ALA A 214 21.33 2.52 1.76
CA ALA A 214 22.56 1.92 1.28
C ALA A 214 23.45 2.88 0.48
N LEU A 215 22.99 4.09 0.11
CA LEU A 215 23.75 5.06 -0.69
C LEU A 215 24.68 5.94 0.15
N THR A 216 25.92 6.15 -0.31
CA THR A 216 26.77 7.23 0.23
C THR A 216 26.26 8.59 -0.21
N ASN A 217 26.70 9.68 0.43
CA ASN A 217 26.27 11.04 0.04
C ASN A 217 26.65 11.38 -1.41
N ALA A 218 27.84 10.95 -1.87
CA ALA A 218 28.27 11.15 -3.25
C ALA A 218 27.39 10.38 -4.25
N GLU A 219 26.95 9.19 -3.86
CA GLU A 219 26.04 8.38 -4.68
C GLU A 219 24.63 8.93 -4.69
N MET A 220 24.15 9.48 -3.57
CA MET A 220 22.88 10.18 -3.49
C MET A 220 22.88 11.37 -4.45
N ALA A 221 23.91 12.23 -4.40
CA ALA A 221 24.03 13.37 -5.29
C ALA A 221 24.06 12.96 -6.77
N ARG A 222 24.81 11.89 -7.09
CA ARG A 222 24.85 11.33 -8.45
C ARG A 222 23.49 10.79 -8.90
N MET A 223 22.75 10.13 -8.00
CA MET A 223 21.42 9.60 -8.30
C MET A 223 20.42 10.73 -8.56
N VAL A 224 20.41 11.78 -7.74
CA VAL A 224 19.56 12.97 -7.95
C VAL A 224 19.87 13.60 -9.30
N HIS A 225 21.15 13.77 -9.65
CA HIS A 225 21.55 14.29 -10.95
C HIS A 225 21.07 13.42 -12.13
N LEU A 226 21.19 12.08 -12.01
CA LEU A 226 20.70 11.15 -13.02
C LEU A 226 19.17 11.19 -13.16
N HIS A 227 18.47 11.39 -12.06
CA HIS A 227 17.02 11.53 -12.02
C HIS A 227 16.55 12.82 -12.70
N GLU A 228 17.17 13.96 -12.39
CA GLU A 228 16.93 15.24 -13.06
C GLU A 228 17.20 15.17 -14.58
N TRP A 229 18.33 14.55 -14.95
CA TRP A 229 18.66 14.29 -16.34
C TRP A 229 17.53 13.52 -17.03
N HIS A 230 17.06 12.41 -16.44
CA HIS A 230 15.94 11.63 -17.00
C HIS A 230 14.63 12.43 -17.13
N ARG A 231 14.30 13.27 -16.14
CA ARG A 231 13.11 14.14 -16.18
C ARG A 231 13.18 15.16 -17.31
N SER A 232 14.37 15.66 -17.64
CA SER A 232 14.56 16.61 -18.75
C SER A 232 14.19 16.02 -20.11
N PHE A 233 14.42 14.71 -20.33
CA PHE A 233 13.99 14.02 -21.55
C PHE A 233 12.51 13.65 -21.53
N SER A 234 11.99 13.27 -20.36
CA SER A 234 10.60 12.86 -20.21
C SER A 234 9.61 14.03 -20.33
N GLY A 235 10.03 15.24 -19.92
CA GLY A 235 9.20 16.46 -20.00
C GLY A 235 8.99 17.03 -21.41
N HIS A 236 9.79 16.62 -22.40
CA HIS A 236 9.67 17.10 -23.79
C HIS A 236 8.66 16.30 -24.64
N GLY A 237 8.01 15.27 -24.08
CA GLY A 237 7.03 14.44 -24.79
C GLY A 237 5.58 14.96 -24.79
N SER A 238 5.24 15.95 -23.95
CA SER A 238 3.85 16.43 -23.77
C SER A 238 3.42 17.57 -24.71
N ALA A 239 4.30 18.04 -25.61
CA ALA A 239 4.01 19.17 -26.51
C ALA A 239 3.60 18.76 -27.94
N LEU A 240 3.37 17.47 -28.21
CA LEU A 240 3.03 16.95 -29.53
C LEU A 240 1.72 16.15 -29.53
N HIS A 241 0.68 16.64 -28.86
CA HIS A 241 -0.72 16.33 -29.21
C HIS A 241 -1.59 17.53 -28.77
N SER A 242 -1.64 18.54 -29.63
CA SER A 242 -2.73 19.52 -29.70
C SER A 242 -3.41 19.35 -31.06
#